data_AF-A0A482RBE7-F1
#
_entry.id   AF-A0A482RBE7-F1
#
_cell.length_a   1.000
_cell.length_b   1.000
_cell.length_c   1.000
_cell.angle_alpha   90.00
_cell.angle_beta   90.00
_cell.angle_gamma   90.00
#
_symmetry.space_group_name_H-M   'P 1'
#
loop_
_entity.id
_entity.type
_entity.pdbx_description
1 polymer ?
#
loop_
_entity_poly.entity_id
_entity_poly.type
_entity_poly.pdbx_seq_one_letter_code
_entity_poly.pdbx_strand_id
1 'polypeptide(L)'
;MQVSITSNPDVVRTHVNYTDLVLHDFWGNDLFNRRGTGWTHYSWRPLVTLTFRADWQLGGEHRLIVLHSMNVVYYVMSALCAYAAFRVLLRAVAPVLHPLLARDAAAARASLHLEYGQARAAALLFALHPIHTECVANCTGRADVMASIFQFASLFVYIGTMAHVRWESAQQQDRGSCRGCARTIGTPWALSCCCAMQEIARQGACTLLFCFALVCKETTLTLPMLCATADIALGLVQAAIHVSELYGDAREQTSQPTAVKAGNVSECTMENATRSEPGRGCRAVHARPANEDEHTQTQKDAQGTPDK
;
A
#
# COMPACT_ATOMS: atom_id res chain seq x y z
N MET A 1 -24.02 -7.93 30.91
CA MET A 1 -23.14 -7.21 29.96
C MET A 1 -23.06 -5.70 30.19
N GLN A 2 -24.11 -5.02 30.70
CA GLN A 2 -24.05 -3.57 30.96
C GLN A 2 -23.34 -3.12 32.24
N VAL A 3 -23.03 -4.05 33.16
CA VAL A 3 -22.45 -3.74 34.48
C VAL A 3 -21.15 -2.94 34.34
N SER A 4 -20.30 -3.28 33.39
CA SER A 4 -19.03 -2.59 33.11
C SER A 4 -19.18 -1.09 32.81
N ILE A 5 -20.36 -0.65 32.40
CA ILE A 5 -20.65 0.74 32.03
C ILE A 5 -21.45 1.38 33.17
N THR A 6 -22.51 0.71 33.64
CA THR A 6 -23.42 1.27 34.65
C THR A 6 -22.82 1.33 36.05
N SER A 7 -21.84 0.46 36.37
CA SER A 7 -21.13 0.50 37.66
C SER A 7 -19.79 1.24 37.58
N ASN A 8 -19.36 1.67 36.39
CA ASN A 8 -18.06 2.34 36.23
C ASN A 8 -18.19 3.83 36.63
N PRO A 9 -17.50 4.28 37.69
CA PRO A 9 -17.56 5.66 38.15
C PRO A 9 -17.06 6.67 37.11
N ASP A 10 -16.10 6.31 36.26
CA ASP A 10 -15.51 7.22 35.27
C ASP A 10 -16.46 7.52 34.11
N VAL A 11 -17.42 6.62 33.86
CA VAL A 11 -18.47 6.80 32.86
C VAL A 11 -19.66 7.57 33.46
N VAL A 12 -20.10 7.18 34.66
CA VAL A 12 -21.39 7.62 35.21
C VAL A 12 -21.33 8.99 35.89
N ARG A 13 -20.20 9.34 36.53
CA ARG A 13 -20.10 10.59 37.31
C ARG A 13 -20.21 11.83 36.42
N THR A 14 -20.89 12.87 36.91
CA THR A 14 -21.06 14.14 36.21
C THR A 14 -19.75 14.92 36.08
N HIS A 15 -18.92 14.96 37.13
CA HIS A 15 -17.60 15.58 37.11
C HIS A 15 -16.52 14.60 36.64
N VAL A 16 -15.65 15.08 35.73
CA VAL A 16 -14.50 14.31 35.22
C VAL A 16 -13.25 14.71 35.98
N ASN A 17 -12.54 13.72 36.50
CA ASN A 17 -11.13 13.89 36.79
C ASN A 17 -10.33 13.14 35.71
N TYR A 18 -9.71 13.87 34.78
CA TYR A 18 -8.96 13.25 33.68
C TYR A 18 -7.75 12.45 34.17
N THR A 19 -7.22 12.82 35.35
CA THR A 19 -6.17 12.06 36.03
C THR A 19 -6.67 10.68 36.43
N ASP A 20 -7.91 10.58 36.91
CA ASP A 20 -8.51 9.30 37.30
C ASP A 20 -8.76 8.43 36.06
N LEU A 21 -9.15 9.00 34.92
CA LEU A 21 -9.33 8.26 33.66
C LEU A 21 -8.04 7.56 33.18
N VAL A 22 -6.87 8.14 33.46
CA VAL A 22 -5.56 7.54 33.08
C VAL A 22 -5.12 6.49 34.10
N LEU A 23 -5.53 6.64 35.36
CA LEU A 23 -5.07 5.83 36.49
C LEU A 23 -6.04 4.72 36.86
N HIS A 24 -7.23 4.69 36.27
CA HIS A 24 -8.20 3.62 36.42
C HIS A 24 -8.14 2.62 35.25
N ASP A 25 -8.54 1.38 35.53
CA ASP A 25 -8.75 0.35 34.53
C ASP A 25 -10.10 0.56 33.79
N PHE A 26 -10.37 -0.31 32.82
CA PHE A 26 -11.61 -0.30 32.03
C PHE A 26 -12.90 -0.35 32.87
N TRP A 27 -12.84 -0.87 34.10
CA TRP A 27 -13.98 -1.01 35.01
C TRP A 27 -14.09 0.15 36.00
N GLY A 28 -13.11 1.06 36.02
CA GLY A 28 -13.05 2.22 36.89
C GLY A 28 -12.35 1.98 38.23
N ASN A 29 -11.52 0.93 38.33
CA ASN A 29 -10.71 0.62 39.51
C ASN A 29 -9.28 1.14 39.38
N ASP A 30 -8.60 1.50 40.48
CA ASP A 30 -7.21 2.00 40.44
C ASP A 30 -6.24 0.93 39.89
N LEU A 31 -5.58 1.27 38.78
CA LEU A 31 -4.70 0.36 38.03
C LEU A 31 -3.48 -0.08 38.84
N PHE A 32 -3.01 0.79 39.74
CA PHE A 32 -1.78 0.61 40.52
C PHE A 32 -2.07 0.21 41.97
N ASN A 33 -3.34 -0.06 42.31
CA ASN A 33 -3.83 -0.34 43.65
C ASN A 33 -3.24 0.62 44.73
N ARG A 34 -3.11 1.91 44.41
CA ARG A 34 -2.48 2.91 45.32
C ARG A 34 -3.20 3.04 46.66
N ARG A 35 -4.49 2.69 46.68
CA ARG A 35 -5.36 2.74 47.86
C ARG A 35 -5.45 1.40 48.61
N GLY A 36 -4.74 0.36 48.17
CA GLY A 36 -4.59 -0.92 48.88
C GLY A 36 -5.89 -1.72 49.11
N THR A 37 -6.98 -1.41 48.41
CA THR A 37 -8.33 -1.88 48.76
C THR A 37 -9.16 -2.35 47.55
N GLY A 38 -8.56 -2.47 46.37
CA GLY A 38 -9.29 -2.76 45.12
C GLY A 38 -8.80 -3.99 44.36
N TRP A 39 -9.74 -4.63 43.65
CA TRP A 39 -9.45 -5.53 42.54
C TRP A 39 -9.25 -4.71 41.26
N THR A 40 -8.27 -5.08 40.44
CA THR A 40 -7.99 -4.45 39.13
C THR A 40 -7.87 -5.54 38.07
N HIS A 41 -8.45 -5.27 36.91
CA HIS A 41 -8.34 -6.15 35.75
C HIS A 41 -7.08 -5.85 34.91
N TYR A 42 -6.33 -4.80 35.25
CA TYR A 42 -5.14 -4.32 34.52
C TYR A 42 -5.38 -3.93 33.05
N SER A 43 -6.64 -3.90 32.59
CA SER A 43 -6.98 -3.48 31.24
C SER A 43 -7.08 -1.96 31.16
N TRP A 44 -6.04 -1.33 30.62
CA TRP A 44 -5.99 0.12 30.41
C TRP A 44 -6.58 0.49 29.03
N ARG A 45 -7.74 1.17 29.01
CA ARG A 45 -8.52 1.46 27.78
C ARG A 45 -9.18 2.85 27.82
N PRO A 46 -8.43 3.94 28.06
CA PRO A 46 -9.01 5.24 28.37
C PRO A 46 -9.85 5.81 27.22
N LEU A 47 -9.50 5.53 25.96
CA LEU A 47 -10.28 6.00 24.81
C LEU A 47 -11.66 5.35 24.75
N VAL A 48 -11.76 4.05 25.05
CA VAL A 48 -13.04 3.33 25.04
C VAL A 48 -13.93 3.84 26.17
N THR A 49 -13.36 3.99 27.38
CA THR A 49 -14.07 4.58 28.53
C THR A 49 -14.58 5.98 28.23
N LEU A 50 -13.79 6.80 27.52
CA LEU A 50 -14.19 8.14 27.10
C LEU A 50 -15.35 8.12 26.10
N THR A 51 -15.39 7.18 25.16
CA THR A 51 -16.57 7.04 24.26
C THR A 51 -17.82 6.60 25.01
N PHE A 52 -17.72 5.68 25.97
CA PHE A 52 -18.87 5.30 26.79
C PHE A 52 -19.38 6.47 27.60
N ARG A 53 -18.48 7.29 28.12
CA ARG A 53 -18.84 8.52 28.82
C ARG A 53 -19.57 9.50 27.91
N ALA A 54 -19.05 9.75 26.71
CA ALA A 54 -19.69 10.63 25.74
C ALA A 54 -21.13 10.15 25.43
N ASP A 55 -21.31 8.86 25.15
CA ASP A 55 -22.62 8.27 24.90
C ASP A 55 -23.53 8.36 26.13
N TRP A 56 -22.98 8.13 27.32
CA TRP A 56 -23.71 8.22 28.58
C TRP A 56 -24.23 9.64 28.80
N GLN A 57 -23.42 10.66 28.51
CA GLN A 57 -23.81 12.07 28.63
C GLN A 57 -24.81 12.49 27.56
N LEU A 58 -24.60 12.08 26.31
CA LEU A 58 -25.49 12.37 25.19
C LEU A 58 -26.85 11.70 25.34
N GLY A 59 -26.90 10.51 25.94
CA GLY A 59 -28.09 9.69 25.97
C GLY A 59 -29.16 10.10 26.96
N GLY A 60 -28.87 10.91 27.99
CA GLY A 60 -29.89 11.42 28.92
C GLY A 60 -30.74 10.31 29.57
N GLU A 61 -32.02 10.20 29.20
CA GLU A 61 -32.91 9.12 29.65
C GLU A 61 -32.83 7.87 28.75
N HIS A 62 -32.34 8.01 27.53
CA HIS A 62 -32.22 6.98 26.50
C HIS A 62 -30.78 6.43 26.36
N ARG A 63 -29.98 6.47 27.42
CA ARG A 63 -28.53 6.09 27.39
C ARG A 63 -28.27 4.72 26.80
N LEU A 64 -29.11 3.74 27.11
CA LEU A 64 -28.93 2.37 26.62
C LEU A 64 -29.12 2.28 25.10
N ILE A 65 -30.07 3.05 24.56
CA ILE A 65 -30.34 3.11 23.11
C ILE A 65 -29.16 3.79 22.41
N VAL A 66 -28.66 4.91 22.96
CA VAL A 66 -27.50 5.62 22.39
C VAL A 66 -26.24 4.74 22.43
N LEU A 67 -25.97 4.07 23.54
CA LEU A 67 -24.83 3.16 23.68
C LEU A 67 -24.86 2.02 22.64
N HIS A 68 -26.01 1.37 22.46
CA HIS A 68 -26.15 0.30 21.49
C HIS A 68 -26.05 0.83 20.04
N SER A 69 -26.74 1.93 19.75
CA SER A 69 -26.72 2.56 18.41
C SER A 69 -25.30 2.96 18.00
N MET A 70 -24.54 3.57 18.91
CA MET A 70 -23.13 3.92 18.65
C MET A 70 -22.26 2.67 18.46
N ASN A 71 -22.54 1.59 19.18
CA ASN A 71 -21.81 0.33 18.98
C ASN A 71 -22.07 -0.25 17.58
N VAL A 72 -23.31 -0.17 17.08
CA VAL A 72 -23.66 -0.54 15.70
C VAL A 72 -22.94 0.36 14.70
N VAL A 73 -22.87 1.68 14.94
CA VAL A 73 -22.13 2.61 14.07
C VAL A 73 -20.65 2.24 14.00
N TYR A 74 -19.99 2.01 15.14
CA TYR A 74 -18.60 1.57 15.17
C TYR A 74 -18.41 0.24 14.43
N TYR A 75 -19.36 -0.68 14.54
CA TYR A 75 -19.30 -1.97 13.85
C TYR A 75 -19.38 -1.81 12.33
N VAL A 76 -20.32 -0.99 11.84
CA VAL A 76 -20.44 -0.68 10.42
C VAL A 76 -19.15 -0.01 9.91
N MET A 77 -18.59 0.94 10.67
CA MET A 77 -17.31 1.56 10.33
C MET A 77 -16.18 0.53 10.25
N SER A 78 -16.10 -0.40 11.21
CA SER A 78 -15.12 -1.49 11.19
C SER A 78 -15.24 -2.35 9.94
N ALA A 79 -16.46 -2.77 9.58
CA ALA A 79 -16.70 -3.55 8.38
C ALA A 79 -16.31 -2.80 7.09
N LEU A 80 -16.57 -1.49 7.02
CA LEU A 80 -16.16 -0.66 5.88
C LEU A 80 -14.64 -0.52 5.80
N CYS A 81 -13.96 -0.31 6.93
CA CYS A 81 -12.49 -0.27 7.00
C CYS A 81 -11.88 -1.63 6.62
N ALA A 82 -12.45 -2.74 7.10
CA ALA A 82 -12.03 -4.09 6.74
C ALA A 82 -12.16 -4.33 5.23
N TYR A 83 -13.29 -3.94 4.63
CA TYR A 83 -13.48 -4.01 3.17
C TYR A 83 -12.43 -3.18 2.41
N ALA A 84 -12.15 -1.95 2.87
CA ALA A 84 -11.14 -1.10 2.25
C ALA A 84 -9.73 -1.72 2.34
N ALA A 85 -9.38 -2.27 3.50
CA ALA A 85 -8.10 -2.96 3.72
C ALA A 85 -7.98 -4.22 2.86
N PHE A 86 -8.99 -5.10 2.85
CA PHE A 86 -8.99 -6.32 2.05
C PHE A 86 -8.89 -6.03 0.56
N ARG A 87 -9.55 -4.99 0.06
CA ARG A 87 -9.41 -4.56 -1.34
C ARG A 87 -7.98 -4.16 -1.70
N VAL A 88 -7.31 -3.41 -0.82
CA VAL A 88 -5.94 -2.95 -1.09
C VAL A 88 -4.96 -4.11 -0.96
N LEU A 89 -5.15 -4.97 0.04
CA LEU A 89 -4.35 -6.19 0.21
C LEU A 89 -4.48 -7.13 -0.99
N LEU A 90 -5.70 -7.41 -1.44
CA LEU A 90 -5.93 -8.27 -2.60
C LEU A 90 -5.32 -7.68 -3.86
N ARG A 91 -5.40 -6.36 -4.09
CA ARG A 91 -4.70 -5.72 -5.21
C ARG A 91 -3.18 -5.78 -5.10
N ALA A 92 -2.63 -5.72 -3.89
CA ALA A 92 -1.19 -5.86 -3.68
C ALA A 92 -0.71 -7.30 -3.99
N VAL A 93 -1.56 -8.30 -3.77
CA VAL A 93 -1.29 -9.72 -4.06
C VAL A 93 -1.73 -10.14 -5.48
N ALA A 94 -2.63 -9.41 -6.12
CA ALA A 94 -3.13 -9.69 -7.47
C ALA A 94 -2.02 -9.96 -8.51
N PRO A 95 -0.96 -9.11 -8.67
CA PRO A 95 0.11 -9.36 -9.65
C PRO A 95 0.91 -10.64 -9.39
N VAL A 96 0.77 -11.24 -8.20
CA VAL A 96 1.37 -12.54 -7.81
C VAL A 96 0.49 -13.70 -8.25
N LEU A 97 -0.80 -13.59 -7.95
CA LEU A 97 -1.76 -14.65 -8.17
C LEU A 97 -2.10 -14.78 -9.66
N HIS A 98 -2.00 -13.66 -10.38
CA HIS A 98 -2.43 -13.52 -11.75
C HIS A 98 -1.57 -14.27 -12.77
N PRO A 99 -0.22 -14.25 -12.76
CA PRO A 99 0.60 -15.08 -13.65
C PRO A 99 0.38 -16.59 -13.47
N LEU A 100 -0.02 -17.02 -12.27
CA LEU A 100 -0.32 -18.43 -11.97
C LEU A 100 -1.69 -18.87 -12.50
N LEU A 101 -2.63 -17.93 -12.68
CA LEU A 101 -4.03 -18.22 -13.04
C LEU A 101 -4.42 -17.75 -14.45
N ALA A 102 -3.84 -16.67 -14.96
CA ALA A 102 -4.24 -16.01 -16.19
C ALA A 102 -3.12 -16.14 -17.24
N ARG A 103 -3.34 -17.06 -18.19
CA ARG A 103 -2.48 -17.21 -19.38
C ARG A 103 -2.70 -16.09 -20.43
N ASP A 104 -3.84 -15.39 -20.39
CA ASP A 104 -4.24 -14.40 -21.40
C ASP A 104 -4.82 -13.10 -20.80
N ALA A 105 -4.76 -12.00 -21.57
CA ALA A 105 -5.28 -10.68 -21.18
C ALA A 105 -6.81 -10.60 -20.97
N ALA A 106 -7.57 -11.59 -21.46
CA ALA A 106 -9.00 -11.73 -21.17
C ALA A 106 -9.24 -12.42 -19.81
N ALA A 107 -8.49 -13.49 -19.53
CA ALA A 107 -8.45 -14.10 -18.20
C ALA A 107 -8.00 -13.08 -17.14
N ALA A 108 -7.13 -12.15 -17.54
CA ALA A 108 -6.64 -11.07 -16.71
C ALA A 108 -7.69 -10.06 -16.24
N ARG A 109 -8.68 -9.76 -17.09
CA ARG A 109 -9.78 -8.86 -16.75
C ARG A 109 -10.86 -9.59 -15.96
N ALA A 110 -11.08 -10.88 -16.25
CA ALA A 110 -12.02 -11.72 -15.50
C ALA A 110 -11.54 -11.98 -14.05
N SER A 111 -10.24 -12.17 -13.84
CA SER A 111 -9.64 -12.30 -12.50
C SER A 111 -9.84 -11.06 -11.65
N LEU A 112 -9.72 -9.85 -12.23
CA LEU A 112 -9.98 -8.59 -11.52
C LEU A 112 -11.45 -8.49 -11.02
N HIS A 113 -12.43 -8.90 -11.83
CA HIS A 113 -13.84 -8.94 -11.41
C HIS A 113 -14.08 -9.96 -10.29
N LEU A 114 -13.36 -11.08 -10.30
CA LEU A 114 -13.37 -12.08 -9.24
C LEU A 114 -12.74 -11.55 -7.94
N GLU A 115 -11.64 -10.78 -8.03
CA GLU A 115 -10.98 -10.13 -6.88
C GLU A 115 -11.91 -9.17 -6.12
N TYR A 116 -12.69 -8.36 -6.84
CA TYR A 116 -13.74 -7.52 -6.21
C TYR A 116 -14.86 -8.35 -5.58
N GLY A 117 -15.15 -9.53 -6.13
CA GLY A 117 -16.06 -10.51 -5.53
C GLY A 117 -15.51 -11.08 -4.23
N GLN A 118 -14.24 -11.50 -4.23
CA GLN A 118 -13.55 -12.07 -3.07
C GLN A 118 -13.40 -11.07 -1.93
N ALA A 119 -13.05 -9.81 -2.23
CA ALA A 119 -12.96 -8.75 -1.23
C ALA A 119 -14.31 -8.47 -0.55
N ARG A 120 -15.40 -8.46 -1.34
CA ARG A 120 -16.77 -8.31 -0.82
C ARG A 120 -17.18 -9.53 -0.01
N ALA A 121 -16.91 -10.74 -0.48
CA ALA A 121 -17.19 -11.96 0.25
C ALA A 121 -16.44 -12.01 1.58
N ALA A 122 -15.15 -11.66 1.61
CA ALA A 122 -14.36 -11.58 2.83
C ALA A 122 -14.91 -10.54 3.82
N ALA A 123 -15.29 -9.35 3.33
CA ALA A 123 -15.90 -8.32 4.17
C ALA A 123 -17.28 -8.74 4.71
N LEU A 124 -18.09 -9.41 3.89
CA LEU A 124 -19.38 -9.95 4.32
C LEU A 124 -19.21 -11.08 5.32
N LEU A 125 -18.23 -11.97 5.12
CA LEU A 125 -17.89 -12.99 6.10
C LEU A 125 -17.45 -12.34 7.41
N PHE A 126 -16.62 -11.31 7.39
CA PHE A 126 -16.25 -10.54 8.58
C PHE A 126 -17.47 -9.89 9.26
N ALA A 127 -18.37 -9.29 8.49
CA ALA A 127 -19.57 -8.61 9.01
C ALA A 127 -20.66 -9.56 9.53
N LEU A 128 -20.71 -10.79 9.01
CA LEU A 128 -21.72 -11.79 9.38
C LEU A 128 -21.18 -12.88 10.30
N HIS A 129 -19.87 -12.88 10.59
CA HIS A 129 -19.28 -13.89 11.46
C HIS A 129 -19.85 -13.73 12.89
N PRO A 130 -20.41 -14.80 13.49
CA PRO A 130 -21.02 -14.73 14.82
C PRO A 130 -20.11 -14.12 15.89
N ILE A 131 -18.81 -14.45 15.86
CA ILE A 131 -17.77 -13.91 16.77
C ILE A 131 -17.66 -12.37 16.73
N HIS A 132 -17.95 -11.74 15.60
CA HIS A 132 -17.85 -10.29 15.45
C HIS A 132 -19.17 -9.59 15.80
N THR A 133 -20.30 -10.26 15.58
CA THR A 133 -21.61 -9.76 16.01
C THR A 133 -21.81 -9.84 17.52
N GLU A 134 -21.10 -10.74 18.22
CA GLU A 134 -21.07 -10.80 19.68
C GLU A 134 -20.54 -9.51 20.30
N CYS A 135 -19.53 -8.88 19.67
CA CYS A 135 -18.99 -7.59 20.11
C CYS A 135 -19.99 -6.43 19.99
N VAL A 136 -21.05 -6.60 19.19
CA VAL A 136 -22.14 -5.63 19.04
C VAL A 136 -23.22 -5.87 20.09
N ALA A 137 -23.57 -7.14 20.31
CA ALA A 137 -24.54 -7.57 21.33
C ALA A 137 -24.03 -7.27 22.74
N ASN A 138 -22.73 -7.44 22.97
CA ASN A 138 -22.06 -7.11 24.20
C ASN A 138 -21.35 -5.77 24.10
N CYS A 139 -21.87 -4.73 24.78
CA CYS A 139 -21.24 -3.41 24.77
C CYS A 139 -19.77 -3.43 25.24
N THR A 140 -19.34 -4.38 26.08
CA THR A 140 -17.90 -4.47 26.47
C THR A 140 -16.99 -4.76 25.28
N GLY A 141 -17.52 -5.41 24.24
CA GLY A 141 -16.82 -5.71 22.98
C GLY A 141 -16.53 -4.47 22.13
N ARG A 142 -17.01 -3.27 22.51
CA ARG A 142 -16.67 -2.03 21.81
C ARG A 142 -15.16 -1.80 21.68
N ALA A 143 -14.38 -2.23 22.68
CA ALA A 143 -12.92 -2.11 22.64
C ALA A 143 -12.33 -2.84 21.42
N ASP A 144 -12.85 -4.03 21.10
CA ASP A 144 -12.46 -4.81 19.92
C ASP A 144 -12.86 -4.12 18.62
N VAL A 145 -14.08 -3.59 18.57
CA VAL A 145 -14.61 -2.93 17.37
C VAL A 145 -13.80 -1.65 17.09
N MET A 146 -13.57 -0.79 18.08
CA MET A 146 -12.77 0.42 17.89
C MET A 146 -11.31 0.10 17.52
N ALA A 147 -10.71 -0.87 18.19
CA ALA A 147 -9.38 -1.34 17.86
C ALA A 147 -9.30 -1.82 16.40
N SER A 148 -10.31 -2.58 15.93
CA SER A 148 -10.35 -3.06 14.55
C SER A 148 -10.47 -1.93 13.51
N ILE A 149 -11.23 -0.85 13.79
CA ILE A 149 -11.31 0.32 12.91
C ILE A 149 -9.91 0.92 12.71
N PHE A 150 -9.23 1.23 13.80
CA PHE A 150 -7.91 1.84 13.75
C PHE A 150 -6.85 0.91 13.15
N GLN A 151 -6.93 -0.39 13.45
CA GLN A 151 -6.08 -1.43 12.89
C GLN A 151 -6.21 -1.50 11.35
N PHE A 152 -7.44 -1.63 10.84
CA PHE A 152 -7.67 -1.71 9.40
C PHE A 152 -7.38 -0.39 8.68
N ALA A 153 -7.66 0.75 9.32
CA ALA A 153 -7.27 2.06 8.79
C ALA A 153 -5.75 2.21 8.71
N SER A 154 -5.03 1.80 9.75
CA SER A 154 -3.56 1.80 9.77
C SER A 154 -3.01 0.89 8.66
N LEU A 155 -3.54 -0.32 8.51
CA LEU A 155 -3.16 -1.24 7.44
C LEU A 155 -3.44 -0.66 6.03
N PHE A 156 -4.59 -0.01 5.84
CA PHE A 156 -4.93 0.64 4.57
C PHE A 156 -3.92 1.74 4.20
N VAL A 157 -3.58 2.62 5.16
CA VAL A 157 -2.59 3.68 4.96
C VAL A 157 -1.21 3.05 4.72
N TYR A 158 -0.85 2.02 5.47
CA TYR A 158 0.42 1.31 5.36
C TYR A 158 0.66 0.77 3.95
N ILE A 159 -0.24 -0.08 3.45
CA ILE A 159 -0.10 -0.69 2.13
C ILE A 159 -0.13 0.37 1.04
N GLY A 160 -0.98 1.39 1.17
CA GLY A 160 -0.98 2.52 0.24
C GLY A 160 0.36 3.25 0.20
N THR A 161 1.06 3.35 1.33
CA THR A 161 2.37 4.02 1.44
C THR A 161 3.44 3.17 0.76
N MET A 162 3.44 1.86 1.00
CA MET A 162 4.33 0.92 0.32
C MET A 162 4.14 0.92 -1.20
N ALA A 163 2.90 0.99 -1.68
CA ALA A 163 2.62 1.07 -3.11
C ALA A 163 3.21 2.34 -3.77
N HIS A 164 3.20 3.48 -3.05
CA HIS A 164 3.77 4.73 -3.53
C HIS A 164 5.29 4.68 -3.64
N VAL A 165 5.97 4.22 -2.59
CA VAL A 165 7.44 4.08 -2.58
C VAL A 165 7.92 3.16 -3.70
N ARG A 166 7.20 2.05 -3.94
CA ARG A 166 7.48 1.13 -5.05
C ARG A 166 7.30 1.79 -6.42
N TRP A 167 6.23 2.56 -6.61
CA TRP A 167 5.98 3.28 -7.86
C TRP A 167 7.07 4.32 -8.16
N GLU A 168 7.47 5.10 -7.15
CA GLU A 168 8.56 6.08 -7.30
C GLU A 168 9.88 5.41 -7.64
N SER A 169 10.21 4.29 -6.98
CA SER A 169 11.43 3.52 -7.27
C SER A 169 11.45 3.01 -8.72
N ALA A 170 10.31 2.52 -9.24
CA ALA A 170 10.18 2.08 -10.62
C ALA A 170 10.36 3.24 -11.61
N GLN A 171 9.75 4.41 -11.35
CA GLN A 171 9.93 5.59 -12.20
C GLN A 171 11.36 6.16 -12.15
N GLN A 172 12.03 6.08 -11.00
CA GLN A 172 13.42 6.53 -10.84
C GLN A 172 14.36 5.70 -11.71
N GLN A 173 14.13 4.39 -11.80
CA GLN A 173 14.94 3.46 -12.59
C GLN A 173 14.77 3.71 -14.11
N ASP A 174 13.54 3.99 -14.55
CA ASP A 174 13.25 4.28 -15.97
C ASP A 174 13.76 5.68 -16.40
N ARG A 175 13.78 6.64 -15.46
CA ARG A 175 14.35 7.98 -15.67
C ARG A 175 15.88 8.03 -15.71
N GLY A 176 16.57 6.92 -15.48
CA GLY A 176 18.01 6.78 -15.73
C GLY A 176 18.42 7.06 -17.18
N SER A 177 17.46 7.04 -18.12
CA SER A 177 17.68 7.28 -19.56
C SER A 177 17.30 8.70 -20.04
N CYS A 178 16.59 9.52 -19.25
CA CYS A 178 16.14 10.84 -19.72
C CYS A 178 16.41 11.98 -18.71
N ARG A 179 17.61 12.57 -18.81
CA ARG A 179 18.02 13.83 -18.15
C ARG A 179 17.25 15.08 -18.62
N GLY A 180 16.07 14.93 -19.23
CA GLY A 180 15.36 16.02 -19.92
C GLY A 180 14.47 16.90 -19.05
N CYS A 181 14.00 16.41 -17.90
CA CYS A 181 12.94 17.11 -17.13
C CYS A 181 13.43 18.01 -15.99
N ALA A 182 14.74 18.17 -15.82
CA ALA A 182 15.32 19.08 -14.81
C ALA A 182 15.21 20.58 -15.17
N ARG A 183 14.45 20.94 -16.23
CA ARG A 183 14.48 22.29 -16.81
C ARG A 183 13.31 23.22 -16.47
N THR A 184 12.29 22.78 -15.74
CA THR A 184 11.06 23.61 -15.61
C THR A 184 10.63 23.94 -14.17
N ILE A 185 11.20 23.31 -13.14
CA ILE A 185 10.97 23.73 -11.74
C ILE A 185 12.34 23.80 -11.04
N GLY A 186 12.67 25.00 -10.58
CA GLY A 186 14.02 25.51 -10.44
C GLY A 186 14.95 24.84 -9.43
N THR A 187 14.61 23.77 -8.71
CA THR A 187 15.61 22.96 -7.99
C THR A 187 15.15 21.53 -7.66
N PRO A 188 16.00 20.51 -7.89
CA PRO A 188 15.68 19.11 -7.57
C PRO A 188 15.51 18.83 -6.07
N TRP A 189 16.02 19.71 -5.20
CA TRP A 189 15.90 19.56 -3.74
C TRP A 189 14.48 19.87 -3.24
N ALA A 190 13.75 20.79 -3.87
CA ALA A 190 12.41 21.17 -3.42
C ALA A 190 11.38 20.06 -3.68
N LEU A 191 11.48 19.39 -4.84
CA LEU A 191 10.64 18.26 -5.20
C LEU A 191 10.94 17.02 -4.34
N SER A 192 12.22 16.71 -4.13
CA SER A 192 12.66 15.62 -3.25
C SER A 192 12.21 15.84 -1.79
N CYS A 193 12.31 17.08 -1.30
CA CYS A 193 11.85 17.45 0.03
C CYS A 193 10.33 17.31 0.20
N CYS A 194 9.54 17.69 -0.81
CA CYS A 194 8.08 17.55 -0.78
C CYS A 194 7.65 16.06 -0.74
N CYS A 195 8.27 15.19 -1.56
CA CYS A 195 8.04 13.75 -1.50
C CYS A 195 8.40 13.17 -0.12
N ALA A 196 9.57 13.51 0.41
CA ALA A 196 10.01 13.05 1.73
C ALA A 196 9.07 13.51 2.86
N MET A 197 8.60 14.76 2.82
CA MET A 197 7.60 15.27 3.77
C MET A 197 6.28 14.50 3.68
N GLN A 198 5.84 14.14 2.47
CA GLN A 198 4.63 13.37 2.26
C GLN A 198 4.77 11.93 2.76
N GLU A 199 5.92 11.29 2.61
CA GLU A 199 6.21 9.98 3.18
C GLU A 199 6.20 10.00 4.71
N ILE A 200 6.90 10.97 5.31
CA ILE A 200 6.92 11.15 6.77
C ILE A 200 5.50 11.39 7.30
N ALA A 201 4.70 12.20 6.61
CA ALA A 201 3.31 12.46 7.01
C ALA A 201 2.45 11.18 6.97
N ARG A 202 2.62 10.34 5.95
CA ARG A 202 1.87 9.07 5.83
C ARG A 202 2.31 8.04 6.85
N GLN A 203 3.61 7.91 7.10
CA GLN A 203 4.15 7.04 8.15
C GLN A 203 3.72 7.53 9.55
N GLY A 204 3.73 8.85 9.76
CA GLY A 204 3.19 9.50 10.94
C GLY A 204 1.71 9.17 11.15
N ALA A 205 0.88 9.30 10.12
CA ALA A 205 -0.53 8.94 10.18
C ALA A 205 -0.76 7.46 10.51
N CYS A 206 -0.01 6.55 9.88
CA CYS A 206 -0.05 5.12 10.17
C CYS A 206 0.28 4.80 11.63
N THR A 207 1.33 5.44 12.15
CA THR A 207 1.81 5.28 13.53
C THR A 207 0.80 5.85 14.54
N LEU A 208 0.22 7.01 14.25
CA LEU A 208 -0.83 7.61 15.08
C LEU A 208 -2.06 6.71 15.16
N LEU A 209 -2.54 6.18 14.03
CA LEU A 209 -3.66 5.23 13.99
C LEU A 209 -3.35 3.97 14.80
N PHE A 210 -2.13 3.44 14.70
CA PHE A 210 -1.69 2.30 15.52
C PHE A 210 -1.68 2.62 17.02
N CYS A 211 -1.20 3.80 17.42
CA CYS A 211 -1.26 4.23 18.81
C CYS A 211 -2.71 4.33 19.32
N PHE A 212 -3.63 4.85 18.52
CA PHE A 212 -5.06 4.85 18.87
C PHE A 212 -5.63 3.43 19.01
N ALA A 213 -5.19 2.49 18.15
CA ALA A 213 -5.57 1.08 18.25
C ALA A 213 -5.08 0.46 19.57
N LEU A 214 -3.83 0.75 19.99
CA LEU A 214 -3.25 0.28 21.25
C LEU A 214 -4.01 0.79 22.48
N VAL A 215 -4.39 2.07 22.46
CA VAL A 215 -5.17 2.69 23.54
C VAL A 215 -6.59 2.11 23.62
N CYS A 216 -7.14 1.58 22.52
CA CYS A 216 -8.39 0.83 22.54
C CYS A 216 -8.18 -0.59 23.10
N LYS A 217 -7.14 -1.28 22.61
CA LYS A 217 -6.83 -2.65 22.98
C LYS A 217 -5.39 -3.03 22.70
N GLU A 218 -4.75 -3.59 23.72
CA GLU A 218 -3.38 -4.07 23.74
C GLU A 218 -3.09 -5.16 22.69
N THR A 219 -4.07 -6.00 22.35
CA THR A 219 -3.88 -7.09 21.36
C THR A 219 -3.53 -6.57 19.97
N THR A 220 -3.74 -5.28 19.70
CA THR A 220 -3.33 -4.61 18.46
C THR A 220 -1.82 -4.51 18.30
N LEU A 221 -1.02 -4.78 19.35
CA LEU A 221 0.46 -4.89 19.27
C LEU A 221 0.94 -5.90 18.22
N THR A 222 0.07 -6.79 17.75
CA THR A 222 0.32 -7.72 16.64
C THR A 222 0.36 -7.04 15.26
N LEU A 223 -0.12 -5.80 15.10
CA LEU A 223 -0.13 -5.09 13.82
C LEU A 223 1.24 -4.99 13.15
N PRO A 224 2.30 -4.51 13.83
CA PRO A 224 3.60 -4.35 13.19
C PRO A 224 4.17 -5.69 12.76
N MET A 225 3.91 -6.76 13.53
CA MET A 225 4.29 -8.12 13.16
C MET A 225 3.54 -8.58 11.91
N LEU A 226 2.24 -8.28 11.79
CA LEU A 226 1.45 -8.57 10.61
C LEU A 226 1.94 -7.80 9.38
N CYS A 227 2.22 -6.49 9.53
CA CYS A 227 2.76 -5.66 8.46
C CYS A 227 4.14 -6.18 8.00
N ALA A 228 5.05 -6.46 8.93
CA ALA A 228 6.37 -7.01 8.61
C ALA A 228 6.25 -8.37 7.89
N THR A 229 5.33 -9.23 8.33
CA THR A 229 5.05 -10.50 7.66
C THR A 229 4.52 -10.29 6.24
N ALA A 230 3.62 -9.33 6.05
CA ALA A 230 3.08 -8.98 4.74
C ALA A 230 4.18 -8.44 3.82
N ASP A 231 5.10 -7.61 4.32
CA ASP A 231 6.21 -7.09 3.51
C ASP A 231 7.20 -8.17 3.12
N ILE A 232 7.55 -9.06 4.05
CA ILE A 232 8.42 -10.21 3.76
C ILE A 232 7.76 -11.08 2.69
N ALA A 233 6.48 -11.39 2.83
CA ALA A 233 5.74 -12.19 1.86
C ALA A 233 5.73 -11.51 0.48
N LEU A 234 5.38 -10.22 0.42
CA LEU A 234 5.34 -9.47 -0.85
C LEU A 234 6.74 -9.34 -1.48
N GLY A 235 7.78 -9.14 -0.66
CA GLY A 235 9.17 -9.03 -1.13
C GLY A 235 9.71 -10.35 -1.69
N LEU A 236 9.47 -11.47 -0.99
CA LEU A 236 9.83 -12.81 -1.48
C LEU A 236 9.18 -13.11 -2.82
N VAL A 237 7.91 -12.73 -2.96
CA VAL A 237 7.19 -12.93 -4.20
C VAL A 237 7.74 -12.07 -5.34
N GLN A 238 8.02 -10.79 -5.09
CA GLN A 238 8.63 -9.92 -6.09
C GLN A 238 9.98 -10.47 -6.56
N ALA A 239 10.79 -10.99 -5.63
CA ALA A 239 12.04 -11.68 -5.98
C ALA A 239 11.80 -12.93 -6.85
N ALA A 240 10.77 -13.73 -6.55
CA ALA A 240 10.43 -14.90 -7.35
C ALA A 240 10.00 -14.55 -8.77
N ILE A 241 9.19 -13.49 -8.95
CA ILE A 241 8.79 -12.99 -10.28
C ILE A 241 10.03 -12.55 -11.05
N HIS A 242 10.90 -11.75 -10.44
CA HIS A 242 12.12 -11.28 -11.10
C HIS A 242 13.05 -12.42 -11.52
N VAL A 243 13.21 -13.45 -10.67
CA VAL A 243 13.96 -14.67 -11.02
C VAL A 243 13.31 -15.41 -12.19
N SER A 244 11.98 -15.48 -12.25
CA SER A 244 11.26 -16.14 -13.34
C SER A 244 11.42 -15.41 -14.68
N GLU A 245 11.44 -14.07 -14.67
CA GLU A 245 11.69 -13.24 -15.85
C GLU A 245 13.12 -13.47 -16.37
N LEU A 246 14.13 -13.42 -15.49
CA LEU A 246 15.53 -13.68 -15.85
C LEU A 246 15.72 -15.08 -16.45
N TYR A 247 15.02 -16.09 -15.93
CA TYR A 247 15.07 -17.45 -16.47
C TYR A 247 14.36 -17.56 -17.83
N GLY A 248 13.25 -16.83 -18.02
CA GLY A 248 12.56 -16.71 -19.30
C GLY A 248 13.45 -16.12 -20.39
N ASP A 249 14.09 -15.00 -20.11
CA ASP A 249 15.00 -14.31 -21.03
C ASP A 249 16.21 -15.18 -21.40
N ALA A 250 16.80 -15.88 -20.42
CA ALA A 250 17.91 -16.80 -20.65
C ALA A 250 17.51 -17.98 -21.55
N ARG A 251 16.27 -18.47 -21.42
CA ARG A 251 15.73 -19.55 -22.27
C ARG A 251 15.47 -19.06 -23.69
N GLU A 252 14.97 -17.83 -23.86
CA GLU A 252 14.69 -17.27 -25.18
C GLU A 252 16.00 -17.02 -25.97
N GLN A 253 17.03 -16.50 -25.30
CA GLN A 253 18.37 -16.31 -25.88
C GLN A 253 19.06 -17.63 -26.28
N THR A 254 18.83 -18.73 -25.55
CA THR A 254 19.37 -20.05 -25.91
C THR A 254 18.56 -20.77 -26.98
N SER A 255 17.30 -20.38 -27.19
CA SER A 255 16.41 -20.97 -28.21
C SER A 255 16.47 -20.28 -29.57
N GLN A 256 17.03 -19.06 -29.67
CA GLN A 256 17.37 -18.49 -30.97
C GLN A 256 18.55 -19.27 -31.56
N PRO A 257 18.38 -19.99 -32.69
CA PRO A 257 19.51 -20.61 -33.36
C PRO A 257 20.48 -19.50 -33.72
N THR A 258 21.74 -19.64 -33.33
CA THR A 258 22.82 -18.84 -33.86
C THR A 258 22.78 -18.95 -35.38
N ALA A 259 22.22 -17.95 -36.04
CA ALA A 259 22.47 -17.69 -37.44
C ALA A 259 23.95 -17.34 -37.53
N VAL A 260 24.79 -18.36 -37.54
CA VAL A 260 26.14 -18.30 -38.07
C VAL A 260 25.96 -17.70 -39.46
N LYS A 261 26.29 -16.42 -39.59
CA LYS A 261 26.55 -15.82 -40.90
C LYS A 261 27.66 -16.65 -41.51
N ALA A 262 27.29 -17.60 -42.37
CA ALA A 262 28.17 -18.15 -43.38
C ALA A 262 28.53 -16.97 -44.31
N GLY A 263 29.55 -16.23 -43.93
CA GLY A 263 30.06 -15.08 -44.64
C GLY A 263 31.57 -15.17 -44.65
N ASN A 264 32.08 -15.78 -45.72
CA ASN A 264 33.46 -15.76 -46.19
C ASN A 264 34.50 -16.40 -45.26
N VAL A 265 34.64 -17.73 -45.41
CA VAL A 265 35.97 -18.34 -45.36
C VAL A 265 36.70 -17.89 -46.62
N SER A 266 37.38 -16.75 -46.56
CA SER A 266 38.46 -16.45 -47.50
C SER A 266 39.74 -17.05 -46.92
N GLU A 267 40.28 -18.02 -47.66
CA GLU A 267 41.63 -18.56 -47.52
C GLU A 267 42.62 -17.47 -47.16
N CYS A 268 43.26 -17.59 -46.00
CA CYS A 268 44.51 -16.89 -45.74
C CYS A 268 45.63 -17.89 -46.03
N THR A 269 46.08 -17.88 -47.29
CA THR A 269 47.36 -18.43 -47.70
C THR A 269 48.48 -17.82 -46.87
N MET A 270 49.35 -18.69 -46.37
CA MET A 270 50.62 -18.34 -45.74
C MET A 270 51.52 -17.64 -46.76
N GLU A 271 51.87 -16.38 -46.51
CA GLU A 271 53.11 -15.83 -47.07
C GLU A 271 53.76 -14.82 -46.13
N ASN A 272 55.03 -15.11 -45.84
CA ASN A 272 55.97 -14.36 -45.01
C ASN A 272 56.15 -12.92 -45.50
N ALA A 273 56.18 -11.96 -44.58
CA ALA A 273 57.18 -10.88 -44.63
C ALA A 273 57.38 -10.24 -43.25
N THR A 274 58.64 -10.22 -42.85
CA THR A 274 59.22 -9.61 -41.67
C THR A 274 59.16 -8.07 -41.71
N ARG A 275 59.19 -7.46 -40.51
CA ARG A 275 60.01 -6.28 -40.10
C ARG A 275 59.25 -5.08 -39.47
N SER A 276 59.63 -4.79 -38.21
CA SER A 276 59.88 -3.50 -37.55
C SER A 276 58.76 -2.46 -37.28
N GLU A 277 58.46 -2.31 -35.97
CA GLU A 277 58.50 -1.06 -35.17
C GLU A 277 57.40 0.04 -35.29
N PRO A 278 57.25 0.90 -34.24
CA PRO A 278 55.94 1.28 -33.68
C PRO A 278 55.52 2.76 -33.86
N GLY A 279 54.24 3.02 -33.61
CA GLY A 279 53.74 4.30 -33.07
C GLY A 279 53.35 5.38 -34.09
N ARG A 280 52.04 5.62 -34.21
CA ARG A 280 51.40 6.96 -34.18
C ARG A 280 49.88 6.84 -34.34
N GLY A 281 49.14 7.52 -33.47
CA GLY A 281 47.68 7.49 -33.42
C GLY A 281 47.00 8.25 -34.55
N CYS A 282 45.69 8.05 -34.69
CA CYS A 282 44.82 8.98 -35.40
C CYS A 282 43.42 9.02 -34.78
N ARG A 283 42.96 10.27 -34.64
CA ARG A 283 41.69 10.77 -34.13
C ARG A 283 40.46 10.15 -34.81
N ALA A 284 39.40 10.02 -34.02
CA ALA A 284 38.03 10.04 -34.48
C ALA A 284 37.66 11.44 -35.04
N VAL A 285 37.08 11.50 -36.24
CA VAL A 285 36.34 12.68 -36.72
C VAL A 285 35.06 12.19 -37.42
N HIS A 286 33.96 12.79 -36.97
CA HIS A 286 32.59 12.65 -37.45
C HIS A 286 32.43 12.77 -38.98
N ALA A 287 31.50 11.97 -39.53
CA ALA A 287 30.94 12.17 -40.86
C ALA A 287 29.41 12.36 -40.79
N ARG A 288 28.95 13.48 -41.35
CA ARG A 288 27.57 13.80 -41.74
C ARG A 288 27.65 14.98 -42.73
N PRO A 289 26.65 15.19 -43.60
CA PRO A 289 26.30 14.42 -44.79
C PRO A 289 26.54 15.25 -46.08
N ALA A 290 26.58 14.61 -47.25
CA ALA A 290 26.61 15.31 -48.54
C ALA A 290 25.19 15.34 -49.14
N ASN A 291 24.75 16.56 -49.45
CA ASN A 291 23.68 16.87 -50.41
C ASN A 291 24.25 16.79 -51.84
N GLU A 292 23.36 16.55 -52.80
CA GLU A 292 23.22 17.20 -54.13
C GLU A 292 22.69 16.18 -55.15
N ASP A 293 21.45 16.36 -55.63
CA ASP A 293 21.23 16.95 -56.96
C ASP A 293 19.74 17.17 -57.26
N GLU A 294 19.47 18.36 -57.79
CA GLU A 294 18.20 18.87 -58.30
C GLU A 294 17.75 18.16 -59.59
N HIS A 295 16.43 18.00 -59.77
CA HIS A 295 15.83 18.40 -61.04
C HIS A 295 14.35 18.82 -60.89
N THR A 296 14.14 20.04 -61.36
CA THR A 296 12.95 20.87 -61.50
C THR A 296 12.02 20.36 -62.61
N GLN A 297 10.69 20.33 -62.42
CA GLN A 297 9.70 21.06 -63.24
C GLN A 297 8.22 20.74 -62.89
N THR A 298 7.58 21.77 -62.32
CA THR A 298 6.26 22.33 -62.65
C THR A 298 5.29 21.54 -63.54
N GLN A 299 4.09 21.27 -63.02
CA GLN A 299 2.87 21.63 -63.75
C GLN A 299 1.69 21.93 -62.81
N LYS A 300 0.83 22.80 -63.32
CA LYS A 300 -0.12 23.70 -62.68
C LYS A 300 -1.56 23.22 -62.96
N ASP A 301 -2.46 23.64 -62.08
CA ASP A 301 -3.84 24.07 -62.36
C ASP A 301 -4.97 23.04 -62.60
N ALA A 302 -5.84 22.94 -61.58
CA ALA A 302 -7.16 23.59 -61.51
C ALA A 302 -8.48 22.78 -61.71
N GLN A 303 -9.49 23.27 -60.96
CA GLN A 303 -10.96 23.14 -61.07
C GLN A 303 -11.59 21.86 -60.48
N GLY A 304 -12.65 21.91 -59.66
CA GLY A 304 -13.53 22.98 -59.18
C GLY A 304 -14.63 22.36 -58.29
N THR A 305 -15.01 23.02 -57.20
CA THR A 305 -16.31 23.71 -56.97
C THR A 305 -17.41 22.89 -56.25
N PRO A 306 -18.38 23.56 -55.60
CA PRO A 306 -18.88 23.21 -54.25
C PRO A 306 -20.40 22.93 -54.23
N ASP A 307 -21.00 22.71 -53.04
CA ASP A 307 -22.12 23.55 -52.57
C ASP A 307 -22.60 23.23 -51.15
N LYS A 308 -22.85 24.34 -50.43
CA LYS A 308 -23.80 24.60 -49.31
C LYS A 308 -23.62 23.95 -47.94
#